data_AF-A0A1C6F225-F1
#
_entry.id   AF-A0A1C6F225-F1
#
_cell.length_a   1.000
_cell.length_b   1.000
_cell.length_c   1.000
_cell.angle_alpha   90.00
_cell.angle_beta   90.00
_cell.angle_gamma   90.00
#
_symmetry.space_group_name_H-M   'P 1'
#
loop_
_entity.id
_entity.type
_entity.pdbx_description
1 polymer ?
#
loop_
_entity_poly.entity_id
_entity_poly.type
_entity_poly.pdbx_seq_one_letter_code
_entity_poly.pdbx_strand_id
1 'polypeptide(L)'
;MKKIMCGLLACVALMGAVTAANLLSEPGQSSVSAAQNAQSSAQEQRQPGELPVLRIDTQGERIYKESTTWADVSIEEQSGGKNAFETLATVKLRGNSSYYIFDKRQYRLKLYKSQTNDRDYGLFGMGEHSEWVLYGPFLDRSLVRNKLVYDLSREIMDWAPDSRYCEVYVNGEYQGVYLAVEPVTNGKARLNLYEFGLLTGETAYVLKRDRSGTEENVINDYGTREGKTDNELSVVYPSASKLTQNQMSWIEKDISAFEKNLYSDGFKDAARGYAAYIDVDSFVDYYLINELAMIPDATHLSTYVYKNIGGKLKLAVWDFNNGFDNYPWTDYETDRFFVVDGNWYDRLVQDRAFVDKIVARYRELRQGQWSDEELLARIDGYVEALGDAPQRNFEVWGYTFEEDLLSKDEQGNSRDPESFEDAVSDLKACLQERTAFLDANIDQLYTYCVDE
;
A
#
# COMPACT_ATOMS: atom_id res chain seq x y z
N MET A 1 -21.44 -19.58 -34.72
CA MET A 1 -20.37 -19.97 -35.67
C MET A 1 -19.12 -19.25 -35.21
N LYS A 2 -18.02 -19.82 -34.70
CA LYS A 2 -17.45 -21.18 -34.66
C LYS A 2 -17.06 -21.55 -33.22
N LYS A 3 -17.13 -22.85 -32.91
CA LYS A 3 -16.74 -23.53 -31.67
C LYS A 3 -15.25 -23.94 -31.72
N ILE A 4 -14.54 -23.94 -30.59
CA ILE A 4 -13.39 -24.83 -30.27
C ILE A 4 -13.41 -24.98 -28.73
N MET A 5 -13.97 -26.03 -28.10
CA MET A 5 -13.60 -27.46 -28.00
C MET A 5 -12.67 -27.75 -26.81
N CYS A 6 -13.28 -28.11 -25.67
CA CYS A 6 -12.66 -28.84 -24.56
C CYS A 6 -12.27 -30.26 -24.99
N GLY A 7 -11.12 -30.74 -24.51
CA GLY A 7 -10.69 -32.13 -24.65
C GLY A 7 -9.94 -32.60 -23.39
N LEU A 8 -10.48 -33.66 -22.76
CA LEU A 8 -9.94 -34.39 -21.61
C LEU A 8 -8.61 -35.09 -21.93
N LEU A 9 -7.79 -35.32 -20.90
CA LEU A 9 -7.14 -36.62 -20.70
C LEU A 9 -6.84 -36.88 -19.22
N ALA A 10 -7.29 -38.05 -18.76
CA ALA A 10 -7.00 -38.65 -17.46
C ALA A 10 -6.01 -39.80 -17.65
N CYS A 11 -5.08 -39.99 -16.72
CA CYS A 11 -4.34 -41.24 -16.52
C CYS A 11 -4.11 -41.50 -15.03
N VAL A 12 -4.17 -42.79 -14.68
CA VAL A 12 -4.39 -43.38 -13.35
C VAL A 12 -3.17 -44.20 -12.93
N ALA A 13 -2.91 -44.19 -11.61
CA ALA A 13 -2.23 -45.18 -10.73
C ALA A 13 -0.74 -45.53 -10.92
N LEU A 14 0.02 -45.57 -9.81
CA LEU A 14 0.20 -46.79 -9.01
C LEU A 14 0.96 -46.55 -7.69
N MET A 15 0.57 -47.31 -6.67
CA MET A 15 1.10 -47.39 -5.30
C MET A 15 2.51 -48.00 -5.23
N GLY A 16 3.24 -47.66 -4.16
CA GLY A 16 4.39 -48.41 -3.67
C GLY A 16 4.68 -48.08 -2.21
N ALA A 17 4.13 -48.87 -1.28
CA ALA A 17 4.42 -48.82 0.15
C ALA A 17 5.69 -49.62 0.47
N VAL A 18 6.52 -49.12 1.39
CA VAL A 18 7.46 -49.95 2.16
C VAL A 18 7.41 -49.51 3.63
N THR A 19 7.13 -50.48 4.50
CA THR A 19 7.15 -50.39 5.96
C THR A 19 8.18 -51.39 6.49
N ALA A 20 8.97 -50.98 7.49
CA ALA A 20 9.56 -51.78 8.58
C ALA A 20 10.44 -50.83 9.42
N ALA A 21 10.09 -50.40 10.64
CA ALA A 21 9.97 -51.11 11.92
C ALA A 21 11.30 -51.30 12.70
N ASN A 22 11.41 -50.49 13.76
CA ASN A 22 11.96 -50.74 15.11
C ASN A 22 13.42 -51.21 15.33
N LEU A 23 14.13 -50.52 16.25
CA LEU A 23 14.48 -51.08 17.57
C LEU A 23 15.09 -50.03 18.53
N LEU A 24 14.65 -50.13 19.79
CA LEU A 24 14.97 -49.33 20.98
C LEU A 24 16.37 -49.62 21.53
N SER A 25 17.00 -48.63 22.16
CA SER A 25 17.53 -48.77 23.54
C SER A 25 18.06 -47.44 24.11
N GLU A 26 17.46 -47.00 25.20
CA GLU A 26 18.05 -46.20 26.29
C GLU A 26 18.15 -47.13 27.53
N PRO A 27 18.95 -46.89 28.59
CA PRO A 27 19.03 -45.59 29.30
C PRO A 27 20.37 -45.24 30.01
N GLY A 28 20.49 -43.98 30.49
CA GLY A 28 21.51 -43.59 31.48
C GLY A 28 21.46 -42.13 31.92
N GLN A 29 21.01 -41.89 33.16
CA GLN A 29 20.77 -40.61 33.83
C GLN A 29 22.04 -39.83 34.25
N SER A 30 21.94 -38.48 34.34
CA SER A 30 22.04 -37.68 35.60
C SER A 30 22.83 -36.34 35.51
N SER A 31 22.42 -35.40 36.38
CA SER A 31 22.85 -34.00 36.63
C SER A 31 22.34 -32.97 35.60
N VAL A 32 21.35 -32.09 35.86
CA VAL A 32 20.98 -31.21 36.98
C VAL A 32 22.00 -30.10 37.28
N SER A 33 21.61 -28.90 36.82
CA SER A 33 21.86 -27.54 37.32
C SER A 33 23.30 -26.99 37.34
N ALA A 34 23.61 -26.22 36.32
CA ALA A 34 24.41 -25.00 36.44
C ALA A 34 23.89 -23.96 35.43
N ALA A 35 22.60 -23.62 35.55
CA ALA A 35 22.05 -22.41 34.99
C ALA A 35 21.75 -21.48 36.17
N GLN A 36 22.50 -20.40 36.30
CA GLN A 36 21.97 -19.08 36.63
C GLN A 36 23.09 -18.04 36.65
N ASN A 37 22.87 -17.01 35.84
CA ASN A 37 23.43 -15.65 35.92
C ASN A 37 24.81 -15.40 35.30
N ALA A 38 24.81 -15.28 33.98
CA ALA A 38 25.48 -14.17 33.30
C ALA A 38 24.79 -13.86 31.96
N GLN A 39 23.54 -13.40 32.02
CA GLN A 39 22.95 -12.60 30.95
C GLN A 39 23.09 -11.13 31.35
N SER A 40 23.89 -10.37 30.61
CA SER A 40 23.51 -9.01 30.25
C SER A 40 24.16 -8.60 28.93
N SER A 41 23.28 -8.47 27.92
CA SER A 41 23.33 -7.52 26.80
C SER A 41 24.56 -7.54 25.90
N ALA A 42 24.55 -8.46 24.93
CA ALA A 42 24.87 -8.09 23.56
C ALA A 42 23.52 -7.94 22.84
N GLN A 43 23.17 -6.72 22.40
CA GLN A 43 22.15 -6.57 21.37
C GLN A 43 22.68 -7.30 20.14
N GLU A 44 22.05 -8.40 19.76
CA GLU A 44 22.28 -9.06 18.47
C GLU A 44 21.93 -8.05 17.37
N GLN A 45 22.96 -7.47 16.76
CA GLN A 45 22.83 -6.69 15.53
C GLN A 45 22.27 -7.61 14.45
N ARG A 46 21.17 -7.18 13.81
CA ARG A 46 20.55 -7.85 12.66
C ARG A 46 21.62 -8.16 11.59
N GLN A 47 21.69 -9.39 11.12
CA GLN A 47 22.43 -9.73 9.90
C GLN A 47 21.54 -9.36 8.68
N PRO A 48 22.03 -8.56 7.73
CA PRO A 48 21.35 -8.35 6.44
C PRO A 48 21.11 -9.68 5.71
N GLY A 49 19.95 -9.83 5.02
CA GLY A 49 19.66 -10.98 4.14
C GLY A 49 18.71 -12.06 4.67
N GLU A 50 18.30 -11.99 5.94
CA GLU A 50 17.28 -12.89 6.53
C GLU A 50 15.97 -12.14 6.78
N LEU A 51 15.23 -11.87 5.70
CA LEU A 51 13.89 -11.30 5.83
C LEU A 51 13.01 -12.20 6.70
N PRO A 52 12.11 -11.64 7.52
CA PRO A 52 11.09 -12.41 8.21
C PRO A 52 10.28 -13.25 7.22
N VAL A 53 9.83 -14.43 7.65
CA VAL A 53 9.09 -15.35 6.80
C VAL A 53 7.63 -15.46 7.26
N LEU A 54 6.70 -15.37 6.31
CA LEU A 54 5.28 -15.61 6.52
C LEU A 54 4.82 -16.80 5.69
N ARG A 55 4.25 -17.81 6.35
CA ARG A 55 3.71 -19.01 5.70
C ARG A 55 2.19 -19.00 5.79
N ILE A 56 1.54 -19.31 4.69
CA ILE A 56 0.09 -19.45 4.57
C ILE A 56 -0.19 -20.89 4.15
N ASP A 57 -0.82 -21.67 5.01
CA ASP A 57 -1.26 -23.04 4.70
C ASP A 57 -2.78 -23.09 4.61
N THR A 58 -3.31 -23.24 3.39
CA THR A 58 -4.74 -23.38 3.11
C THR A 58 -5.18 -24.84 3.06
N GLN A 59 -4.29 -25.79 3.41
CA GLN A 59 -4.52 -27.23 3.33
C GLN A 59 -4.91 -27.69 1.91
N GLY A 60 -4.37 -27.01 0.90
CA GLY A 60 -4.65 -27.25 -0.52
C GLY A 60 -5.88 -26.54 -1.08
N GLU A 61 -6.62 -25.77 -0.27
CA GLU A 61 -7.74 -24.96 -0.76
C GLU A 61 -7.26 -23.81 -1.64
N ARG A 62 -7.99 -23.54 -2.73
CA ARG A 62 -7.67 -22.43 -3.62
C ARG A 62 -8.05 -21.10 -2.97
N ILE A 63 -7.18 -20.10 -3.12
CA ILE A 63 -7.42 -18.72 -2.70
C ILE A 63 -8.09 -17.97 -3.86
N TYR A 64 -9.20 -17.27 -3.58
CA TYR A 64 -9.92 -16.45 -4.54
C TYR A 64 -9.93 -14.98 -4.12
N LYS A 65 -10.26 -14.09 -5.06
CA LYS A 65 -10.46 -12.66 -4.78
C LYS A 65 -11.81 -12.38 -4.10
N GLU A 66 -12.87 -13.05 -4.57
CA GLU A 66 -14.26 -12.79 -4.17
C GLU A 66 -14.72 -13.55 -2.93
N SER A 67 -13.91 -14.49 -2.43
CA SER A 67 -14.23 -15.26 -1.23
C SER A 67 -13.03 -15.36 -0.29
N THR A 68 -13.35 -15.50 1.00
CA THR A 68 -12.35 -15.73 2.04
C THR A 68 -12.00 -17.22 2.11
N THR A 69 -10.72 -17.55 2.08
CA THR A 69 -10.20 -18.89 2.33
C THR A 69 -9.59 -18.93 3.73
N TRP A 70 -9.90 -19.94 4.52
CA TRP A 70 -9.26 -20.14 5.83
C TRP A 70 -7.86 -20.71 5.64
N ALA A 71 -6.92 -20.27 6.48
CA ALA A 71 -5.54 -20.71 6.47
C ALA A 71 -4.96 -20.74 7.88
N ASP A 72 -4.02 -21.64 8.11
CA ASP A 72 -3.08 -21.54 9.21
C ASP A 72 -1.91 -20.65 8.76
N VAL A 73 -1.61 -19.61 9.55
CA VAL A 73 -0.51 -18.67 9.26
C VAL A 73 0.55 -18.80 10.33
N SER A 74 1.80 -19.00 9.90
CA SER A 74 2.97 -18.94 10.77
C SER A 74 3.89 -17.77 10.39
N ILE A 75 4.45 -17.14 11.40
CA ILE A 75 5.33 -15.98 11.28
C ILE A 75 6.65 -16.31 11.98
N GLU A 76 7.74 -16.20 11.22
CA GLU A 76 9.12 -16.35 11.68
C GLU A 76 9.79 -14.97 11.58
N GLU A 77 10.11 -14.34 12.71
CA GLU A 77 10.73 -13.01 12.75
C GLU A 77 12.18 -12.99 12.24
N GLN A 78 12.81 -14.18 12.09
CA GLN A 78 14.12 -14.39 11.49
C GLN A 78 14.09 -15.70 10.68
N SER A 79 14.76 -15.70 9.51
CA SER A 79 14.85 -16.89 8.66
C SER A 79 15.56 -18.03 9.38
N GLY A 80 14.96 -19.23 9.39
CA GLY A 80 15.54 -20.40 10.06
C GLY A 80 15.34 -20.48 11.59
N GLY A 81 14.62 -19.51 12.17
CA GLY A 81 14.17 -19.56 13.57
C GLY A 81 12.98 -20.50 13.80
N LYS A 82 12.60 -20.71 15.07
CA LYS A 82 11.29 -21.33 15.39
C LYS A 82 10.17 -20.32 15.08
N ASN A 83 9.02 -20.81 14.61
CA ASN A 83 7.79 -20.01 14.48
C ASN A 83 7.59 -19.15 15.74
N ALA A 84 7.69 -17.83 15.57
CA ALA A 84 7.50 -16.88 16.66
C ALA A 84 6.01 -16.74 16.99
N PHE A 85 5.15 -16.97 15.99
CA PHE A 85 3.71 -16.83 16.12
C PHE A 85 2.97 -17.71 15.11
N GLU A 86 1.92 -18.37 15.57
CA GLU A 86 0.99 -19.14 14.75
C GLU A 86 -0.44 -18.68 15.04
N THR A 87 -1.25 -18.56 14.01
CA THR A 87 -2.64 -18.16 14.14
C THR A 87 -3.50 -18.71 13.02
N LEU A 88 -4.78 -18.90 13.31
CA LEU A 88 -5.79 -19.02 12.28
C LEU A 88 -5.93 -17.66 11.58
N ALA A 89 -6.09 -17.67 10.26
CA ALA A 89 -6.33 -16.48 9.45
C ALA A 89 -7.35 -16.76 8.33
N THR A 90 -7.93 -15.70 7.79
CA THR A 90 -8.49 -15.74 6.43
C THR A 90 -7.53 -15.05 5.47
N VAL A 91 -7.47 -15.58 4.25
CA VAL A 91 -6.69 -15.05 3.14
C VAL A 91 -7.60 -14.87 1.93
N LYS A 92 -7.42 -13.77 1.21
CA LYS A 92 -8.02 -13.55 -0.12
C LYS A 92 -7.02 -12.90 -1.05
N LEU A 93 -7.19 -13.15 -2.35
CA LEU A 93 -6.47 -12.41 -3.38
C LEU A 93 -6.98 -10.96 -3.42
N ARG A 94 -6.09 -10.02 -3.71
CA ARG A 94 -6.44 -8.60 -3.82
C ARG A 94 -5.83 -7.95 -5.06
N GLY A 95 -6.20 -6.69 -5.27
CA GLY A 95 -5.82 -5.91 -6.44
C GLY A 95 -6.94 -5.89 -7.48
N ASN A 96 -6.91 -4.90 -8.37
CA ASN A 96 -7.82 -4.84 -9.50
C ASN A 96 -7.11 -5.34 -10.75
N SER A 97 -6.45 -4.46 -11.51
CA SER A 97 -5.70 -4.85 -12.70
C SER A 97 -4.63 -5.88 -12.38
N SER A 98 -3.84 -5.67 -11.32
CA SER A 98 -2.76 -6.58 -10.88
C SER A 98 -3.23 -8.02 -10.65
N TYR A 99 -4.47 -8.22 -10.21
CA TYR A 99 -5.06 -9.56 -10.06
C TYR A 99 -5.31 -10.25 -11.40
N TYR A 100 -5.61 -9.52 -12.47
CA TYR A 100 -5.90 -10.13 -13.77
C TYR A 100 -4.66 -10.25 -14.66
N ILE A 101 -3.64 -9.41 -14.44
CA ILE A 101 -2.49 -9.27 -15.35
C ILE A 101 -1.18 -9.84 -14.79
N PHE A 102 -1.01 -9.95 -13.47
CA PHE A 102 0.26 -10.39 -12.87
C PHE A 102 0.16 -11.78 -12.25
N ASP A 103 1.19 -12.60 -12.49
CA ASP A 103 1.25 -13.97 -11.98
C ASP A 103 1.53 -14.02 -10.48
N LYS A 104 2.43 -13.16 -10.00
CA LYS A 104 2.69 -13.00 -8.56
C LYS A 104 1.50 -12.32 -7.89
N ARG A 105 0.85 -13.06 -7.00
CA ARG A 105 -0.42 -12.65 -6.39
C ARG A 105 -0.20 -11.77 -5.18
N GLN A 106 -1.16 -10.90 -4.91
CA GLN A 106 -1.20 -10.10 -3.69
C GLN A 106 -2.26 -10.67 -2.75
N TYR A 107 -1.98 -10.65 -1.45
CA TYR A 107 -2.86 -11.23 -0.43
C TYR A 107 -3.36 -10.17 0.54
N ARG A 108 -4.61 -10.32 0.99
CA ARG A 108 -5.10 -9.67 2.20
C ARG A 108 -5.31 -10.73 3.26
N LEU A 109 -4.75 -10.50 4.43
CA LEU A 109 -4.84 -11.38 5.59
C LEU A 109 -5.72 -10.74 6.66
N LYS A 110 -6.52 -11.57 7.32
CA LYS A 110 -7.17 -11.22 8.58
C LYS A 110 -6.93 -12.32 9.62
N LEU A 111 -6.40 -11.97 10.77
CA LEU A 111 -5.97 -12.89 11.82
C LEU A 111 -7.07 -13.11 12.85
N TYR A 112 -7.16 -14.35 13.36
CA TYR A 112 -8.25 -14.80 14.23
C TYR A 112 -7.76 -15.62 15.42
N LYS A 113 -8.33 -15.36 16.60
CA LYS A 113 -8.19 -16.22 17.80
C LYS A 113 -9.08 -17.46 17.67
N SER A 114 -10.22 -17.29 17.03
CA SER A 114 -11.20 -18.31 16.65
C SER A 114 -11.99 -17.79 15.45
N GLN A 115 -12.76 -18.63 14.76
CA GLN A 115 -13.50 -18.24 13.53
C GLN A 115 -14.45 -17.03 13.67
N THR A 116 -14.73 -16.59 14.91
CA THR A 116 -15.62 -15.48 15.24
C THR A 116 -14.93 -14.32 15.97
N ASN A 117 -13.64 -14.46 16.33
CA ASN A 117 -12.93 -13.47 17.14
C ASN A 117 -11.60 -13.09 16.48
N ASP A 118 -11.47 -11.82 16.14
CA ASP A 118 -10.27 -11.25 15.54
C ASP A 118 -9.07 -11.34 16.51
N ARG A 119 -7.87 -11.42 15.95
CA ARG A 119 -6.60 -11.42 16.68
C ARG A 119 -5.74 -10.27 16.22
N ASP A 120 -5.52 -9.29 17.08
CA ASP A 120 -4.50 -8.29 16.83
C ASP A 120 -3.11 -8.89 17.10
N TYR A 121 -2.17 -8.61 16.20
CA TYR A 121 -0.76 -8.99 16.32
C TYR A 121 0.10 -7.93 15.64
N GLY A 122 1.26 -7.60 16.20
CA GLY A 122 2.21 -6.65 15.61
C GLY A 122 3.12 -7.35 14.61
N LEU A 123 2.77 -7.30 13.33
CA LEU A 123 3.50 -8.00 12.28
C LEU A 123 4.87 -7.36 12.03
N PHE A 124 5.97 -8.09 12.24
CA PHE A 124 7.35 -7.64 11.96
C PHE A 124 7.74 -6.33 12.66
N GLY A 125 7.23 -6.14 13.87
CA GLY A 125 7.44 -4.93 14.67
C GLY A 125 6.60 -3.72 14.25
N MET A 126 5.64 -3.88 13.35
CA MET A 126 4.57 -2.89 13.11
C MET A 126 3.54 -2.91 14.24
N GLY A 127 2.69 -1.88 14.30
CA GLY A 127 1.68 -1.77 15.35
C GLY A 127 0.59 -2.85 15.24
N GLU A 128 0.07 -3.31 16.39
CA GLU A 128 -0.86 -4.43 16.44
C GLU A 128 -2.16 -4.15 15.65
N HIS A 129 -2.54 -5.11 14.82
CA HIS A 129 -3.81 -5.11 14.10
C HIS A 129 -4.15 -6.52 13.63
N SER A 130 -5.42 -6.77 13.34
CA SER A 130 -5.88 -8.06 12.81
C SER A 130 -5.81 -8.16 11.30
N GLU A 131 -5.77 -7.04 10.58
CA GLU A 131 -5.73 -7.02 9.11
C GLU A 131 -4.41 -6.50 8.56
N TRP A 132 -3.91 -7.22 7.55
CA TRP A 132 -2.62 -7.00 6.89
C TRP A 132 -2.74 -7.20 5.37
N VAL A 133 -1.89 -6.50 4.63
CA VAL A 133 -1.73 -6.70 3.19
C VAL A 133 -0.35 -7.26 2.92
N LEU A 134 -0.25 -8.27 2.06
CA LEU A 134 1.01 -8.72 1.47
C LEU A 134 1.04 -8.26 0.02
N TYR A 135 1.76 -7.17 -0.22
CA TYR A 135 2.03 -6.64 -1.55
C TYR A 135 3.19 -7.41 -2.18
N GLY A 136 2.89 -8.16 -3.24
CA GLY A 136 3.89 -8.83 -4.07
C GLY A 136 4.31 -7.92 -5.23
N PRO A 137 5.46 -7.23 -5.15
CA PRO A 137 5.98 -6.47 -6.29
C PRO A 137 6.22 -7.43 -7.46
N PHE A 138 5.47 -7.24 -8.53
CA PHE A 138 5.62 -7.95 -9.81
C PHE A 138 6.16 -7.00 -10.87
N LEU A 139 5.43 -5.92 -11.13
CA LEU A 139 5.86 -4.88 -12.06
C LEU A 139 7.07 -4.07 -11.52
N ASP A 140 7.09 -3.82 -10.21
CA ASP A 140 8.21 -3.15 -9.57
C ASP A 140 9.39 -4.11 -9.38
N ARG A 141 10.23 -4.22 -10.41
CA ARG A 141 11.45 -5.04 -10.38
C ARG A 141 12.54 -4.48 -9.46
N SER A 142 12.40 -3.25 -8.95
CA SER A 142 13.30 -2.73 -7.91
C SER A 142 12.93 -3.23 -6.51
N LEU A 143 11.71 -3.75 -6.31
CA LEU A 143 11.15 -4.16 -5.00
C LEU A 143 11.06 -3.03 -3.94
N VAL A 144 11.41 -1.78 -4.26
CA VAL A 144 11.54 -0.69 -3.27
C VAL A 144 10.61 0.50 -3.49
N ARG A 145 9.89 0.63 -4.63
CA ARG A 145 9.09 1.84 -4.94
C ARG A 145 8.03 2.14 -3.88
N ASN A 146 7.20 1.14 -3.57
CA ASN A 146 6.18 1.28 -2.53
C ASN A 146 6.80 1.53 -1.14
N LYS A 147 7.94 0.89 -0.85
CA LYS A 147 8.63 1.06 0.45
C LYS A 147 9.10 2.51 0.63
N LEU A 148 9.73 3.06 -0.40
CA LEU A 148 10.19 4.46 -0.41
C LEU A 148 9.02 5.40 -0.12
N VAL A 149 7.93 5.29 -0.87
CA VAL A 149 6.83 6.25 -0.75
C VAL A 149 6.10 6.13 0.59
N TYR A 150 5.87 4.92 1.10
CA TYR A 150 5.24 4.75 2.41
C TYR A 150 6.09 5.32 3.54
N ASP A 151 7.40 5.13 3.51
CA ASP A 151 8.30 5.70 4.52
C ASP A 151 8.34 7.23 4.46
N LEU A 152 8.48 7.81 3.27
CA LEU A 152 8.46 9.27 3.11
C LEU A 152 7.12 9.87 3.57
N SER A 153 6.02 9.18 3.29
CA SER A 153 4.68 9.61 3.73
C SER A 153 4.54 9.59 5.24
N ARG A 154 5.10 8.58 5.93
CA ARG A 154 5.06 8.47 7.40
C ARG A 154 5.83 9.57 8.12
N GLU A 155 6.78 10.21 7.43
CA GLU A 155 7.57 11.29 8.02
C GLU A 155 6.83 12.63 8.01
N ILE A 156 5.94 12.84 7.05
CA ILE A 156 5.30 14.13 6.85
C ILE A 156 3.79 14.13 7.11
N MET A 157 3.12 12.99 6.89
CA MET A 157 1.67 12.89 7.07
C MET A 157 1.31 12.43 8.48
N ASP A 158 0.15 12.85 8.97
CA ASP A 158 -0.40 12.40 10.26
C ASP A 158 -0.53 10.88 10.38
N TRP A 159 -0.90 10.24 9.26
CA TRP A 159 -0.93 8.79 9.14
C TRP A 159 -0.62 8.38 7.72
N ALA A 160 0.25 7.38 7.58
CA ALA A 160 0.50 6.65 6.36
C ALA A 160 0.80 5.18 6.69
N PRO A 161 0.57 4.24 5.75
CA PRO A 161 0.84 2.82 5.96
C PRO A 161 2.26 2.57 6.48
N ASP A 162 2.41 1.82 7.58
CA ASP A 162 3.70 1.17 7.85
C ASP A 162 3.92 -0.02 6.93
N SER A 163 5.19 -0.34 6.69
CA SER A 163 5.54 -1.50 5.87
C SER A 163 6.86 -2.17 6.22
N ARG A 164 6.92 -3.51 6.06
CA ARG A 164 8.10 -4.34 6.36
C ARG A 164 8.29 -5.40 5.27
N TYR A 165 9.53 -5.61 4.86
CA TYR A 165 9.88 -6.70 3.95
C TYR A 165 9.68 -8.06 4.62
N CYS A 166 9.23 -9.03 3.85
CA CYS A 166 9.14 -10.44 4.26
C CYS A 166 9.23 -11.37 3.04
N GLU A 167 9.56 -12.62 3.29
CA GLU A 167 9.46 -13.71 2.31
C GLU A 167 8.18 -14.50 2.58
N VAL A 168 7.43 -14.83 1.52
CA VAL A 168 6.13 -15.49 1.65
C VAL A 168 6.16 -16.90 1.08
N TYR A 169 5.54 -17.83 1.80
CA TYR A 169 5.27 -19.18 1.33
C TYR A 169 3.77 -19.46 1.36
N VAL A 170 3.24 -20.10 0.32
CA VAL A 170 1.85 -20.53 0.25
C VAL A 170 1.83 -22.04 -0.01
N ASN A 171 1.22 -22.81 0.89
CA ASN A 171 1.17 -24.27 0.83
C ASN A 171 2.55 -24.93 0.64
N GLY A 172 3.57 -24.38 1.30
CA GLY A 172 4.96 -24.85 1.21
C GLY A 172 5.74 -24.35 -0.01
N GLU A 173 5.09 -23.68 -0.96
CA GLU A 173 5.75 -23.11 -2.15
C GLU A 173 6.21 -21.67 -1.90
N TYR A 174 7.47 -21.40 -2.21
CA TYR A 174 8.05 -20.06 -2.11
C TYR A 174 7.45 -19.12 -3.15
N GLN A 175 6.97 -17.95 -2.69
CA GLN A 175 6.31 -16.95 -3.54
C GLN A 175 7.17 -15.71 -3.78
N GLY A 176 8.39 -15.62 -3.23
CA GLY A 176 9.27 -14.46 -3.40
C GLY A 176 9.21 -13.45 -2.24
N VAL A 177 9.80 -12.28 -2.49
CA VAL A 177 9.80 -11.13 -1.59
C VAL A 177 8.47 -10.38 -1.67
N TYR A 178 7.93 -10.02 -0.52
CA TYR A 178 6.73 -9.21 -0.35
C TYR A 178 7.00 -8.03 0.57
N LEU A 179 6.18 -7.00 0.43
CA LEU A 179 6.02 -5.96 1.42
C LEU A 179 4.75 -6.23 2.22
N ALA A 180 4.90 -6.51 3.52
CA ALA A 180 3.80 -6.51 4.46
C ALA A 180 3.41 -5.06 4.75
N VAL A 181 2.15 -4.69 4.52
CA VAL A 181 1.66 -3.30 4.55
C VAL A 181 0.46 -3.20 5.48
N GLU A 182 0.40 -2.11 6.24
CA GLU A 182 -0.79 -1.71 7.01
C GLU A 182 -1.87 -1.19 6.05
N PRO A 183 -3.02 -1.89 5.87
CA PRO A 183 -4.09 -1.35 5.03
C PRO A 183 -4.69 -0.08 5.64
N VAL A 184 -5.22 0.80 4.80
CA VAL A 184 -5.96 2.00 5.23
C VAL A 184 -7.28 1.59 5.90
N THR A 185 -7.21 1.36 7.20
CA THR A 185 -8.34 0.94 8.04
C THR A 185 -8.37 1.73 9.35
N ASN A 186 -9.45 1.59 10.12
CA ASN A 186 -9.48 2.13 11.47
C ASN A 186 -8.85 1.16 12.49
N GLY A 187 -8.23 1.70 13.53
CA GLY A 187 -7.58 0.96 14.61
C GLY A 187 -6.60 1.84 15.38
N LYS A 188 -6.23 1.45 16.60
CA LYS A 188 -5.34 2.23 17.47
C LYS A 188 -3.97 2.50 16.86
N ALA A 189 -3.42 1.52 16.16
CA ALA A 189 -2.17 1.63 15.39
C ALA A 189 -2.41 1.94 13.90
N ARG A 190 -3.59 2.46 13.57
CA ARG A 190 -3.98 2.88 12.22
C ARG A 190 -4.47 4.33 12.29
N LEU A 191 -5.58 4.66 11.63
CA LEU A 191 -6.18 5.99 11.62
C LEU A 191 -6.74 6.46 12.98
N ASN A 192 -6.91 5.56 13.95
CA ASN A 192 -7.35 5.86 15.33
C ASN A 192 -8.59 6.79 15.42
N LEU A 193 -9.62 6.46 14.64
CA LEU A 193 -10.90 7.16 14.55
C LEU A 193 -11.90 6.66 15.60
N TYR A 194 -12.88 7.51 15.96
CA TYR A 194 -13.96 7.12 16.87
C TYR A 194 -14.74 5.90 16.36
N GLU A 195 -14.97 4.93 17.26
CA GLU A 195 -15.66 3.68 16.91
C GLU A 195 -17.19 3.79 16.84
N PHE A 196 -17.76 4.77 17.54
CA PHE A 196 -19.20 4.93 17.67
C PHE A 196 -19.63 6.28 17.12
N GLY A 197 -20.68 6.27 16.29
CA GLY A 197 -21.37 7.47 15.84
C GLY A 197 -22.29 8.05 16.92
N LEU A 198 -22.68 9.31 16.73
CA LEU A 198 -23.67 10.01 17.52
C LEU A 198 -25.09 9.63 17.07
N LEU A 199 -26.08 9.83 17.96
CA LEU A 199 -27.50 9.61 17.66
C LEU A 199 -28.02 10.45 16.49
N THR A 200 -27.34 11.56 16.19
CA THR A 200 -27.63 12.45 15.04
C THR A 200 -27.27 11.82 13.69
N GLY A 201 -26.52 10.72 13.68
CA GLY A 201 -25.91 10.12 12.48
C GLY A 201 -24.47 10.57 12.24
N GLU A 202 -23.98 11.60 12.92
CA GLU A 202 -22.57 12.01 12.83
C GLU A 202 -21.63 10.88 13.25
N THR A 203 -20.59 10.62 12.46
CA THR A 203 -19.66 9.52 12.72
C THR A 203 -18.28 9.84 12.16
N ALA A 204 -17.24 9.23 12.73
CA ALA A 204 -15.96 9.18 12.02
C ALA A 204 -16.08 8.24 10.82
N TYR A 205 -15.32 8.52 9.77
CA TYR A 205 -15.39 7.74 8.54
C TYR A 205 -14.07 7.70 7.78
N VAL A 206 -13.97 6.68 6.91
CA VAL A 206 -12.98 6.56 5.85
C VAL A 206 -13.74 6.28 4.57
N LEU A 207 -13.46 7.05 3.53
CA LEU A 207 -13.91 6.81 2.17
C LEU A 207 -12.74 6.39 1.29
N LYS A 208 -13.07 5.66 0.23
CA LYS A 208 -12.13 5.35 -0.86
C LYS A 208 -12.74 5.82 -2.17
N ARG A 209 -11.97 6.54 -2.98
CA ARG A 209 -12.31 6.80 -4.38
C ARG A 209 -11.74 5.69 -5.26
N ASP A 210 -12.60 5.02 -6.02
CA ASP A 210 -12.21 4.01 -7.01
C ASP A 210 -13.25 3.94 -8.15
N ARG A 211 -12.98 3.10 -9.14
CA ARG A 211 -13.79 2.91 -10.34
C ARG A 211 -15.25 2.67 -10.01
N SER A 212 -16.13 3.31 -10.78
CA SER A 212 -17.57 3.16 -10.63
C SER A 212 -18.02 1.70 -10.69
N GLY A 213 -18.87 1.30 -9.74
CA GLY A 213 -19.42 -0.05 -9.68
C GLY A 213 -18.46 -1.14 -9.21
N THR A 214 -17.29 -0.78 -8.67
CA THR A 214 -16.32 -1.75 -8.12
C THR A 214 -16.33 -1.85 -6.60
N GLU A 215 -17.00 -0.93 -5.91
CA GLU A 215 -17.05 -0.84 -4.45
C GLU A 215 -18.50 -0.89 -3.93
N GLU A 216 -18.67 -1.28 -2.67
CA GLU A 216 -19.96 -1.24 -1.97
C GLU A 216 -20.13 0.07 -1.18
N ASN A 217 -21.36 0.41 -0.78
CA ASN A 217 -21.65 1.60 0.07
C ASN A 217 -21.19 2.93 -0.56
N VAL A 218 -21.36 3.06 -1.87
CA VAL A 218 -21.10 4.29 -2.63
C VAL A 218 -22.01 5.41 -2.14
N ILE A 219 -21.43 6.58 -1.84
CA ILE A 219 -22.18 7.80 -1.56
C ILE A 219 -22.41 8.57 -2.86
N ASN A 220 -23.52 9.30 -2.94
CA ASN A 220 -23.82 10.15 -4.08
C ASN A 220 -23.44 11.59 -3.72
N ASP A 221 -22.16 11.92 -3.65
CA ASP A 221 -21.63 13.22 -3.22
C ASP A 221 -21.87 14.36 -4.24
N TYR A 222 -21.50 15.61 -3.90
CA TYR A 222 -21.78 16.76 -4.78
C TYR A 222 -20.88 16.77 -6.01
N GLY A 223 -19.60 16.45 -5.84
CA GLY A 223 -18.62 16.43 -6.91
C GLY A 223 -19.04 15.46 -8.02
N THR A 224 -19.44 14.25 -7.63
CA THR A 224 -19.94 13.23 -8.56
C THR A 224 -21.24 13.65 -9.24
N ARG A 225 -22.25 14.14 -8.48
CA ARG A 225 -23.55 14.56 -9.03
C ARG A 225 -23.45 15.68 -10.06
N GLU A 226 -22.57 16.63 -9.83
CA GLU A 226 -22.40 17.82 -10.67
C GLU A 226 -21.30 17.66 -11.73
N GLY A 227 -20.69 16.47 -11.83
CA GLY A 227 -19.61 16.18 -12.78
C GLY A 227 -18.34 17.01 -12.54
N LYS A 228 -18.06 17.35 -11.27
CA LYS A 228 -16.83 18.04 -10.84
C LYS A 228 -15.71 17.07 -10.49
N THR A 229 -16.06 15.85 -10.09
CA THR A 229 -15.11 14.77 -9.84
C THR A 229 -15.50 13.55 -10.64
N ASP A 230 -14.52 12.74 -11.01
CA ASP A 230 -14.75 11.41 -11.58
C ASP A 230 -14.72 10.31 -10.51
N ASN A 231 -15.06 9.08 -10.92
CA ASN A 231 -15.06 7.90 -10.06
C ASN A 231 -15.97 8.03 -8.82
N GLU A 232 -16.10 6.97 -8.03
CA GLU A 232 -17.06 6.90 -6.93
C GLU A 232 -16.35 6.92 -5.58
N LEU A 233 -16.91 7.66 -4.62
CA LEU A 233 -16.53 7.55 -3.20
C LEU A 233 -17.38 6.48 -2.52
N SER A 234 -16.73 5.50 -1.89
CA SER A 234 -17.36 4.44 -1.12
C SER A 234 -16.98 4.49 0.36
N VAL A 235 -17.93 4.19 1.24
CA VAL A 235 -17.66 4.12 2.70
C VAL A 235 -16.93 2.82 3.03
N VAL A 236 -15.65 2.94 3.41
CA VAL A 236 -14.81 1.84 3.88
C VAL A 236 -14.93 1.67 5.40
N TYR A 237 -15.06 2.77 6.12
CA TYR A 237 -15.28 2.79 7.56
C TYR A 237 -16.37 3.81 7.91
N PRO A 238 -17.36 3.46 8.77
CA PRO A 238 -17.63 2.15 9.36
C PRO A 238 -17.86 1.03 8.33
N SER A 239 -17.59 -0.23 8.69
CA SER A 239 -17.84 -1.36 7.81
C SER A 239 -19.33 -1.49 7.48
N ALA A 240 -19.67 -2.08 6.33
CA ALA A 240 -21.06 -2.24 5.86
C ALA A 240 -22.03 -2.77 6.94
N SER A 241 -21.62 -3.78 7.71
CA SER A 241 -22.43 -4.36 8.80
C SER A 241 -22.66 -3.45 10.01
N LYS A 242 -21.88 -2.37 10.13
CA LYS A 242 -21.93 -1.38 11.22
C LYS A 242 -22.39 0.00 10.73
N LEU A 243 -22.55 0.19 9.42
CA LEU A 243 -22.94 1.46 8.82
C LEU A 243 -24.47 1.58 8.81
N THR A 244 -25.00 2.58 9.51
CA THR A 244 -26.43 2.89 9.49
C THR A 244 -26.77 3.84 8.34
N GLN A 245 -28.03 3.84 7.89
CA GLN A 245 -28.50 4.76 6.85
C GLN A 245 -28.33 6.23 7.27
N ASN A 246 -28.56 6.56 8.55
CA ASN A 246 -28.36 7.93 9.05
C ASN A 246 -26.89 8.36 8.98
N GLN A 247 -25.95 7.45 9.28
CA GLN A 247 -24.52 7.71 9.13
C GLN A 247 -24.14 7.90 7.67
N MET A 248 -24.58 7.02 6.78
CA MET A 248 -24.32 7.14 5.34
C MET A 248 -24.83 8.48 4.79
N SER A 249 -26.07 8.87 5.13
CA SER A 249 -26.64 10.16 4.74
C SER A 249 -25.92 11.36 5.37
N TRP A 250 -25.33 11.21 6.55
CA TRP A 250 -24.54 12.28 7.16
C TRP A 250 -23.19 12.44 6.45
N ILE A 251 -22.48 11.34 6.17
CA ILE A 251 -21.21 11.35 5.44
C ILE A 251 -21.39 11.98 4.06
N GLU A 252 -22.42 11.58 3.31
CA GLU A 252 -22.72 12.15 1.99
C GLU A 252 -22.94 13.67 2.06
N LYS A 253 -23.67 14.15 3.08
CA LYS A 253 -23.92 15.58 3.28
C LYS A 253 -22.65 16.33 3.66
N ASP A 254 -21.79 15.73 4.46
CA ASP A 254 -20.54 16.32 4.91
C ASP A 254 -19.56 16.51 3.74
N ILE A 255 -19.35 15.47 2.93
CA ILE A 255 -18.57 15.57 1.69
C ILE A 255 -19.20 16.55 0.71
N SER A 256 -20.52 16.46 0.49
CA SER A 256 -21.23 17.40 -0.38
C SER A 256 -21.08 18.85 0.06
N ALA A 257 -21.01 19.12 1.37
CA ALA A 257 -20.81 20.47 1.89
C ALA A 257 -19.39 20.98 1.61
N PHE A 258 -18.38 20.13 1.78
CA PHE A 258 -17.00 20.45 1.39
C PHE A 258 -16.92 20.78 -0.10
N GLU A 259 -17.35 19.88 -0.96
CA GLU A 259 -17.21 20.03 -2.41
C GLU A 259 -18.02 21.22 -2.95
N LYS A 260 -19.22 21.44 -2.42
CA LYS A 260 -20.03 22.62 -2.79
C LYS A 260 -19.32 23.93 -2.46
N ASN A 261 -18.59 24.01 -1.34
CA ASN A 261 -17.81 25.19 -1.02
C ASN A 261 -16.54 25.30 -1.87
N LEU A 262 -15.84 24.18 -2.10
CA LEU A 262 -14.65 24.12 -2.95
C LEU A 262 -14.95 24.61 -4.38
N TYR A 263 -16.06 24.14 -4.97
CA TYR A 263 -16.46 24.50 -6.33
C TYR A 263 -17.33 25.76 -6.42
N SER A 264 -17.44 26.54 -5.34
CA SER A 264 -18.09 27.85 -5.34
C SER A 264 -17.14 28.98 -5.71
N ASP A 265 -17.68 30.18 -5.95
CA ASP A 265 -16.87 31.39 -6.16
C ASP A 265 -16.11 31.81 -4.90
N GLY A 266 -16.68 31.54 -3.71
CA GLY A 266 -16.11 31.92 -2.40
C GLY A 266 -15.11 30.91 -1.82
N PHE A 267 -14.61 29.97 -2.63
CA PHE A 267 -13.82 28.83 -2.14
C PHE A 267 -12.54 29.21 -1.40
N LYS A 268 -11.94 30.38 -1.70
CA LYS A 268 -10.73 30.91 -1.06
C LYS A 268 -10.96 31.58 0.29
N ASP A 269 -12.22 31.78 0.71
CA ASP A 269 -12.51 32.42 2.00
C ASP A 269 -11.94 31.58 3.16
N ALA A 270 -11.06 32.17 3.97
CA ALA A 270 -10.36 31.43 5.01
C ALA A 270 -11.28 30.83 6.10
N ALA A 271 -12.47 31.40 6.31
CA ALA A 271 -13.41 30.97 7.34
C ALA A 271 -14.56 30.11 6.80
N ARG A 272 -14.91 30.26 5.53
CA ARG A 272 -16.11 29.66 4.91
C ARG A 272 -15.82 28.80 3.69
N GLY A 273 -14.64 28.95 3.09
CA GLY A 273 -14.17 28.21 1.94
C GLY A 273 -13.68 26.81 2.29
N TYR A 274 -12.89 26.20 1.39
CA TYR A 274 -12.45 24.81 1.56
C TYR A 274 -11.64 24.58 2.84
N ALA A 275 -10.91 25.59 3.30
CA ALA A 275 -10.07 25.52 4.51
C ALA A 275 -10.86 25.28 5.80
N ALA A 276 -12.17 25.53 5.81
CA ALA A 276 -13.05 25.19 6.93
C ALA A 276 -13.33 23.67 7.03
N TYR A 277 -13.15 22.92 5.94
CA TYR A 277 -13.53 21.52 5.82
C TYR A 277 -12.34 20.56 5.82
N ILE A 278 -11.20 20.98 5.25
CA ILE A 278 -10.01 20.15 5.10
C ILE A 278 -8.88 20.58 6.03
N ASP A 279 -8.10 19.61 6.46
CA ASP A 279 -6.76 19.87 6.98
C ASP A 279 -5.85 20.22 5.79
N VAL A 280 -5.57 21.51 5.63
CA VAL A 280 -4.87 22.02 4.45
C VAL A 280 -3.46 21.44 4.36
N ASP A 281 -2.78 21.26 5.49
CA ASP A 281 -1.42 20.73 5.51
C ASP A 281 -1.41 19.24 5.12
N SER A 282 -2.42 18.46 5.56
CA SER A 282 -2.60 17.07 5.10
C SER A 282 -2.78 16.96 3.58
N PHE A 283 -3.50 17.88 2.95
CA PHE A 283 -3.67 17.90 1.49
C PHE A 283 -2.38 18.36 0.78
N VAL A 284 -1.64 19.31 1.35
CA VAL A 284 -0.34 19.73 0.82
C VAL A 284 0.67 18.58 0.85
N ASP A 285 0.79 17.86 1.96
CA ASP A 285 1.71 16.73 2.07
C ASP A 285 1.31 15.56 1.14
N TYR A 286 0.00 15.29 1.00
CA TYR A 286 -0.50 14.30 0.03
C TYR A 286 -0.16 14.68 -1.42
N TYR A 287 -0.34 15.95 -1.78
CA TYR A 287 0.04 16.47 -3.09
C TYR A 287 1.51 16.18 -3.36
N LEU A 288 2.39 16.60 -2.44
CA LEU A 288 3.84 16.49 -2.63
C LEU A 288 4.31 15.03 -2.75
N ILE A 289 3.72 14.10 -1.99
CA ILE A 289 4.05 12.67 -2.10
C ILE A 289 3.70 12.13 -3.48
N ASN A 290 2.48 12.37 -3.95
CA ASN A 290 2.03 11.86 -5.25
C ASN A 290 2.77 12.54 -6.41
N GLU A 291 3.11 13.82 -6.24
CA GLU A 291 3.86 14.59 -7.21
C GLU A 291 5.31 14.10 -7.32
N LEU A 292 5.97 13.82 -6.19
CA LEU A 292 7.31 13.22 -6.17
C LEU A 292 7.31 11.83 -6.82
N ALA A 293 6.29 11.02 -6.53
CA ALA A 293 6.16 9.67 -7.06
C ALA A 293 5.61 9.60 -8.49
N MET A 294 5.25 10.74 -9.11
CA MET A 294 4.71 10.82 -10.46
C MET A 294 3.46 9.93 -10.67
N ILE A 295 2.54 9.93 -9.69
CA ILE A 295 1.36 9.06 -9.76
C ILE A 295 0.30 9.66 -10.69
N PRO A 296 0.02 9.05 -11.85
CA PRO A 296 -0.82 9.65 -12.89
C PRO A 296 -2.33 9.59 -12.57
N ASP A 297 -2.75 8.70 -11.68
CA ASP A 297 -4.14 8.53 -11.27
C ASP A 297 -4.38 8.96 -9.82
N ALA A 298 -3.45 9.74 -9.26
CA ALA A 298 -3.58 10.31 -7.93
C ALA A 298 -4.90 11.07 -7.85
N THR A 299 -5.69 10.81 -6.81
CA THR A 299 -7.01 11.42 -6.56
C THR A 299 -8.14 10.92 -7.46
N HIS A 300 -7.86 10.18 -8.53
CA HIS A 300 -8.87 9.52 -9.36
C HIS A 300 -9.17 8.11 -8.84
N LEU A 301 -8.13 7.38 -8.46
CA LEU A 301 -8.20 5.99 -8.01
C LEU A 301 -7.38 5.80 -6.73
N SER A 302 -7.65 4.70 -6.01
CA SER A 302 -6.89 4.32 -4.80
C SER A 302 -6.76 5.43 -3.74
N THR A 303 -7.68 6.40 -3.74
CA THR A 303 -7.54 7.61 -2.91
C THR A 303 -8.39 7.49 -1.65
N TYR A 304 -7.75 7.60 -0.48
CA TYR A 304 -8.43 7.49 0.79
C TYR A 304 -8.58 8.86 1.45
N VAL A 305 -9.81 9.19 1.85
CA VAL A 305 -10.12 10.37 2.67
C VAL A 305 -10.73 9.92 3.98
N TYR A 306 -10.31 10.52 5.08
CA TYR A 306 -10.82 10.19 6.40
C TYR A 306 -11.09 11.44 7.22
N LYS A 307 -12.02 11.30 8.17
CA LYS A 307 -12.39 12.37 9.08
C LYS A 307 -12.83 11.78 10.42
N ASN A 308 -12.33 12.39 11.48
CA ASN A 308 -12.79 12.10 12.83
C ASN A 308 -13.97 13.02 13.20
N ILE A 309 -14.79 12.62 14.18
CA ILE A 309 -15.91 13.46 14.67
C ILE A 309 -15.37 14.83 15.12
N GLY A 310 -15.96 15.92 14.62
CA GLY A 310 -15.52 17.29 14.89
C GLY A 310 -14.16 17.69 14.30
N GLY A 311 -13.50 16.80 13.55
CA GLY A 311 -12.22 17.06 12.89
C GLY A 311 -12.39 17.66 11.49
N LYS A 312 -11.27 17.72 10.75
CA LYS A 312 -11.25 18.08 9.32
C LYS A 312 -10.95 16.85 8.46
N LEU A 313 -11.25 16.94 7.17
CA LEU A 313 -10.89 15.93 6.19
C LEU A 313 -9.37 15.85 6.04
N LYS A 314 -8.85 14.64 5.99
CA LYS A 314 -7.44 14.31 5.77
C LYS A 314 -7.33 13.23 4.71
N LEU A 315 -6.18 13.17 4.05
CA LEU A 315 -5.90 12.15 3.05
C LEU A 315 -4.92 11.10 3.57
N ALA A 316 -5.03 9.89 3.04
CA ALA A 316 -4.07 8.82 3.26
C ALA A 316 -3.59 8.28 1.91
N VAL A 317 -2.28 8.05 1.82
CA VAL A 317 -1.59 7.57 0.62
C VAL A 317 -1.78 6.06 0.43
N TRP A 318 -1.81 5.60 -0.82
CA TRP A 318 -1.92 4.19 -1.16
C TRP A 318 -1.49 3.92 -2.62
N ASP A 319 -0.91 2.75 -2.87
CA ASP A 319 -0.72 2.16 -4.22
C ASP A 319 0.23 2.90 -5.19
N PHE A 320 1.55 2.88 -4.92
CA PHE A 320 2.57 3.60 -5.69
C PHE A 320 3.37 2.74 -6.67
N ASN A 321 2.91 1.53 -6.99
CA ASN A 321 3.66 0.61 -7.84
C ASN A 321 3.82 1.09 -9.30
N ASN A 322 2.99 2.05 -9.70
CA ASN A 322 3.02 2.67 -11.03
C ASN A 322 3.83 3.98 -11.05
N GLY A 323 4.35 4.42 -9.91
CA GLY A 323 5.13 5.65 -9.81
C GLY A 323 6.54 5.52 -10.34
N PHE A 324 7.22 6.65 -10.49
CA PHE A 324 8.60 6.75 -10.99
C PHE A 324 8.75 6.08 -12.36
N ASP A 325 7.92 6.50 -13.30
CA ASP A 325 7.82 5.97 -14.68
C ASP A 325 7.58 4.45 -14.80
N ASN A 326 6.99 3.81 -13.78
CA ASN A 326 6.79 2.36 -13.78
C ASN A 326 5.38 1.94 -14.25
N TYR A 327 4.78 2.65 -15.20
CA TYR A 327 3.42 2.38 -15.67
C TYR A 327 3.38 1.50 -16.93
N PRO A 328 2.56 0.43 -17.00
CA PRO A 328 2.57 -0.50 -18.14
C PRO A 328 2.07 0.07 -19.46
N TRP A 329 1.19 1.07 -19.41
CA TRP A 329 0.39 1.47 -20.58
C TRP A 329 0.87 2.77 -21.23
N THR A 330 1.69 3.53 -20.54
CA THR A 330 2.12 4.87 -20.94
C THR A 330 3.46 5.16 -20.27
N ASP A 331 4.36 5.77 -21.02
CA ASP A 331 5.60 6.34 -20.51
C ASP A 331 5.31 7.75 -19.96
N TYR A 332 5.96 8.08 -18.86
CA TYR A 332 5.81 9.35 -18.18
C TYR A 332 7.18 10.00 -18.02
N GLU A 333 7.34 11.13 -18.70
CA GLU A 333 8.49 12.00 -18.48
C GLU A 333 8.39 12.71 -17.12
N THR A 334 9.53 13.14 -16.62
CA THR A 334 9.65 13.84 -15.33
C THR A 334 9.25 15.31 -15.40
N ASP A 335 8.75 15.78 -16.55
CA ASP A 335 8.73 17.18 -17.01
C ASP A 335 7.40 17.93 -16.80
N ARG A 336 6.47 17.35 -16.05
CA ARG A 336 5.12 17.91 -15.84
C ARG A 336 4.60 17.74 -14.42
N PHE A 337 3.52 18.45 -14.10
CA PHE A 337 2.79 18.18 -12.87
C PHE A 337 1.75 17.06 -13.04
N PHE A 338 1.64 16.17 -12.06
CA PHE A 338 0.78 14.98 -12.14
C PHE A 338 -0.52 15.11 -11.33
N VAL A 339 -0.58 16.03 -10.37
CA VAL A 339 -1.73 16.14 -9.45
C VAL A 339 -2.61 17.36 -9.74
N VAL A 340 -2.14 18.34 -10.53
CA VAL A 340 -2.80 19.65 -10.71
C VAL A 340 -4.19 19.59 -11.33
N ASP A 341 -4.51 18.57 -12.12
CA ASP A 341 -5.82 18.32 -12.73
C ASP A 341 -6.63 17.23 -12.01
N GLY A 342 -6.10 16.73 -10.90
CA GLY A 342 -6.73 15.72 -10.06
C GLY A 342 -8.02 16.20 -9.38
N ASN A 343 -8.89 15.25 -9.01
CA ASN A 343 -10.10 15.53 -8.24
C ASN A 343 -9.79 16.39 -7.00
N TRP A 344 -10.55 17.47 -6.84
CA TRP A 344 -10.38 18.53 -5.84
C TRP A 344 -9.16 19.44 -6.06
N TYR A 345 -8.02 18.90 -6.50
CA TYR A 345 -6.80 19.68 -6.73
C TYR A 345 -6.93 20.65 -7.91
N ASP A 346 -7.68 20.26 -8.94
CA ASP A 346 -8.09 21.10 -10.08
C ASP A 346 -8.60 22.48 -9.65
N ARG A 347 -9.27 22.53 -8.49
CA ARG A 347 -9.77 23.75 -7.87
C ARG A 347 -8.89 24.28 -6.75
N LEU A 348 -8.26 23.43 -5.93
CA LEU A 348 -7.40 23.88 -4.82
C LEU A 348 -6.19 24.68 -5.32
N VAL A 349 -5.53 24.27 -6.41
CA VAL A 349 -4.34 24.98 -6.94
C VAL A 349 -4.68 26.35 -7.52
N GLN A 350 -5.96 26.67 -7.67
CA GLN A 350 -6.42 27.99 -8.08
C GLN A 350 -6.40 29.02 -6.93
N ASP A 351 -6.22 28.57 -5.69
CA ASP A 351 -5.98 29.43 -4.53
C ASP A 351 -4.49 29.62 -4.28
N ARG A 352 -4.04 30.88 -4.37
CA ARG A 352 -2.65 31.25 -4.10
C ARG A 352 -2.20 30.85 -2.69
N ALA A 353 -3.07 30.93 -1.69
CA ALA A 353 -2.71 30.56 -0.32
C ALA A 353 -2.41 29.04 -0.19
N PHE A 354 -3.07 28.21 -1.00
CA PHE A 354 -2.79 26.78 -1.08
C PHE A 354 -1.46 26.52 -1.78
N VAL A 355 -1.23 27.17 -2.94
CA VAL A 355 0.03 27.04 -3.70
C VAL A 355 1.23 27.54 -2.89
N ASP A 356 1.08 28.65 -2.15
CA ASP A 356 2.12 29.16 -1.25
C ASP A 356 2.57 28.07 -0.24
N LYS A 357 1.62 27.28 0.28
CA LYS A 357 1.92 26.18 1.20
C LYS A 357 2.63 25.02 0.51
N ILE A 358 2.21 24.63 -0.71
CA ILE A 358 2.90 23.59 -1.49
C ILE A 358 4.36 23.99 -1.73
N VAL A 359 4.57 25.19 -2.26
CA VAL A 359 5.90 25.69 -2.60
C VAL A 359 6.80 25.79 -1.36
N ALA A 360 6.27 26.35 -0.26
CA ALA A 360 7.03 26.46 0.99
C ALA A 360 7.38 25.09 1.57
N ARG A 361 6.41 24.18 1.64
CA ARG A 361 6.59 22.83 2.19
C ARG A 361 7.56 22.00 1.36
N TYR A 362 7.47 22.05 0.04
CA TYR A 362 8.42 21.38 -0.85
C TYR A 362 9.86 21.86 -0.60
N ARG A 363 10.07 23.19 -0.57
CA ARG A 363 11.39 23.79 -0.35
C ARG A 363 11.97 23.45 1.03
N GLU A 364 11.12 23.35 2.05
CA GLU A 364 11.52 22.86 3.37
C GLU A 364 12.02 21.41 3.31
N LEU A 365 11.24 20.52 2.70
CA LEU A 365 11.60 19.09 2.60
C LEU A 365 12.88 18.86 1.82
N ARG A 366 13.09 19.61 0.72
CA ARG A 366 14.31 19.56 -0.11
C ARG A 366 15.58 19.97 0.63
N GLN A 367 15.48 20.76 1.70
CA GLN A 367 16.63 21.13 2.54
C GLN A 367 17.04 20.03 3.54
N GLY A 368 16.28 18.95 3.65
CA GLY A 368 16.55 17.87 4.60
C GLY A 368 16.20 16.51 4.05
N GLN A 369 15.12 15.92 4.59
CA GLN A 369 14.74 14.53 4.35
C GLN A 369 14.45 14.16 2.89
N TRP A 370 14.16 15.14 2.02
CA TRP A 370 13.98 14.93 0.57
C TRP A 370 15.14 15.47 -0.26
N SER A 371 16.31 15.73 0.34
CA SER A 371 17.53 15.98 -0.44
C SER A 371 17.89 14.76 -1.28
N ASP A 372 18.61 14.95 -2.39
CA ASP A 372 18.99 13.85 -3.28
C ASP A 372 19.81 12.79 -2.51
N GLU A 373 20.72 13.25 -1.65
CA GLU A 373 21.54 12.38 -0.81
C GLU A 373 20.68 11.48 0.09
N GLU A 374 19.72 12.07 0.83
CA GLU A 374 18.84 11.32 1.74
C GLU A 374 17.92 10.35 0.98
N LEU A 375 17.36 10.78 -0.15
CA LEU A 375 16.48 9.95 -0.96
C LEU A 375 17.22 8.74 -1.55
N LEU A 376 18.41 8.95 -2.09
CA LEU A 376 19.24 7.88 -2.64
C LEU A 376 19.76 6.94 -1.54
N ALA A 377 20.20 7.49 -0.41
CA ALA A 377 20.65 6.72 0.74
C ALA A 377 19.55 5.81 1.31
N ARG A 378 18.28 6.25 1.29
CA ARG A 378 17.14 5.40 1.66
C ARG A 378 16.98 4.21 0.72
N ILE A 379 17.05 4.44 -0.59
CA ILE A 379 16.98 3.36 -1.58
C ILE A 379 18.11 2.37 -1.33
N ASP A 380 19.34 2.84 -1.11
CA ASP A 380 20.48 2.00 -0.77
C ASP A 380 20.26 1.19 0.51
N GLY A 381 19.73 1.83 1.56
CA GLY A 381 19.40 1.15 2.81
C GLY A 381 18.31 0.08 2.65
N TYR A 382 17.34 0.28 1.76
CA TYR A 382 16.34 -0.75 1.46
C TYR A 382 16.96 -1.94 0.70
N VAL A 383 17.82 -1.67 -0.28
CA VAL A 383 18.55 -2.73 -1.01
C VAL A 383 19.46 -3.51 -0.07
N GLU A 384 20.17 -2.84 0.82
CA GLU A 384 20.97 -3.51 1.86
C GLU A 384 20.09 -4.36 2.79
N ALA A 385 18.93 -3.85 3.21
CA ALA A 385 18.01 -4.59 4.06
C ALA A 385 17.40 -5.83 3.38
N LEU A 386 17.24 -5.80 2.06
CA LEU A 386 16.81 -6.95 1.25
C LEU A 386 17.88 -8.05 1.21
N GLY A 387 19.17 -7.69 1.27
CA GLY A 387 20.30 -8.63 1.18
C GLY A 387 20.18 -9.57 -0.02
N ASP A 388 20.28 -10.88 0.21
CA ASP A 388 20.23 -11.90 -0.86
C ASP A 388 18.79 -12.29 -1.28
N ALA A 389 17.76 -11.72 -0.65
CA ALA A 389 16.37 -12.06 -0.96
C ALA A 389 15.94 -11.73 -2.41
N PRO A 390 16.41 -10.65 -3.06
CA PRO A 390 16.14 -10.40 -4.48
C PRO A 390 16.60 -11.54 -5.39
N GLN A 391 17.76 -12.15 -5.13
CA GLN A 391 18.24 -13.30 -5.90
C GLN A 391 17.22 -14.44 -5.86
N ARG A 392 16.79 -14.84 -4.66
CA ARG A 392 15.76 -15.89 -4.50
C ARG A 392 14.42 -15.49 -5.13
N ASN A 393 14.01 -14.24 -4.98
CA ASN A 393 12.80 -13.73 -5.63
C ASN A 393 12.85 -13.91 -7.15
N PHE A 394 13.98 -13.55 -7.79
CA PHE A 394 14.12 -13.64 -9.23
C PHE A 394 14.52 -15.04 -9.74
N GLU A 395 14.85 -15.99 -8.87
CA GLU A 395 14.82 -17.42 -9.25
C GLU A 395 13.40 -17.89 -9.63
N VAL A 396 12.37 -17.27 -9.03
CA VAL A 396 10.94 -17.55 -9.34
C VAL A 396 10.40 -16.59 -10.39
N TRP A 397 10.69 -15.29 -10.25
CA TRP A 397 10.07 -14.22 -11.03
C TRP A 397 11.01 -13.56 -12.04
N GLY A 398 12.22 -14.08 -12.25
CA GLY A 398 13.24 -13.46 -13.11
C GLY A 398 12.88 -13.41 -14.58
N TYR A 399 11.93 -14.25 -15.04
CA TYR A 399 11.41 -14.17 -16.40
C TYR A 399 10.78 -12.80 -16.72
N THR A 400 10.39 -12.03 -15.70
CA THR A 400 9.86 -10.66 -15.87
C THR A 400 10.89 -9.66 -16.42
N PHE A 401 12.18 -9.98 -16.42
CA PHE A 401 13.22 -9.18 -17.11
C PHE A 401 13.29 -9.46 -18.62
N GLU A 402 12.63 -10.54 -19.09
CA GLU A 402 12.58 -10.94 -20.50
C GLU A 402 11.24 -10.56 -21.17
N GLU A 403 10.33 -9.94 -20.42
CA GLU A 403 9.01 -9.54 -20.88
C GLU A 403 8.91 -8.02 -21.07
N ASP A 404 8.19 -7.61 -22.11
CA ASP A 404 7.80 -6.21 -22.35
C ASP A 404 6.60 -5.87 -21.44
N LEU A 405 6.87 -5.63 -20.16
CA LEU A 405 5.84 -5.30 -19.16
C LEU A 405 5.53 -3.80 -19.09
N LEU A 406 6.45 -2.97 -19.55
CA LEU A 406 6.27 -1.53 -19.67
C LEU A 406 6.01 -1.13 -21.12
N SER A 407 5.33 -0.01 -21.31
CA SER A 407 5.22 0.57 -22.65
C SER A 407 6.61 0.98 -23.15
N LYS A 408 6.76 1.11 -24.47
CA LYS A 408 7.97 1.70 -25.04
C LYS A 408 8.01 3.20 -24.79
N ASP A 409 9.21 3.77 -24.81
CA ASP A 409 9.40 5.22 -24.82
C ASP A 409 8.95 5.84 -26.16
N GLU A 410 8.92 7.17 -26.25
CA GLU A 410 8.58 7.90 -27.47
C GLU A 410 9.47 7.53 -28.69
N GLN A 411 10.70 7.08 -28.46
CA GLN A 411 11.63 6.66 -29.52
C GLN A 411 11.49 5.17 -29.89
N GLY A 412 10.62 4.43 -29.20
CA GLY A 412 10.35 3.02 -29.43
C GLY A 412 11.31 2.06 -28.73
N ASN A 413 12.14 2.53 -27.80
CA ASN A 413 13.01 1.71 -26.98
C ASN A 413 12.24 1.09 -25.81
N SER A 414 12.75 -0.03 -25.28
CA SER A 414 12.21 -0.64 -24.07
C SER A 414 12.53 0.22 -22.86
N ARG A 415 11.58 0.29 -21.93
CA ARG A 415 11.76 0.88 -20.59
C ARG A 415 11.92 -0.19 -19.51
N ASP A 416 11.79 -1.46 -19.87
CA ASP A 416 11.95 -2.57 -18.95
C ASP A 416 13.45 -2.71 -18.55
N PRO A 417 13.79 -2.67 -17.25
CA PRO A 417 15.15 -2.95 -16.80
C PRO A 417 15.55 -4.40 -17.13
N GLU A 418 16.85 -4.62 -17.34
CA GLU A 418 17.41 -5.95 -17.67
C GLU A 418 17.79 -6.76 -16.42
N SER A 419 17.86 -6.12 -15.24
CA SER A 419 18.22 -6.74 -13.97
C SER A 419 17.63 -6.00 -12.76
N PHE A 420 17.78 -6.59 -11.57
CA PHE A 420 17.39 -5.93 -10.32
C PHE A 420 18.20 -4.65 -10.08
N GLU A 421 19.51 -4.71 -10.36
CA GLU A 421 20.44 -3.60 -10.22
C GLU A 421 20.11 -2.45 -11.19
N ASP A 422 19.72 -2.79 -12.42
CA ASP A 422 19.24 -1.80 -13.40
C ASP A 422 17.92 -1.19 -12.91
N ALA A 423 16.97 -2.00 -12.45
CA ALA A 423 15.69 -1.51 -11.94
C ALA A 423 15.83 -0.53 -10.76
N VAL A 424 16.82 -0.75 -9.90
CA VAL A 424 17.18 0.16 -8.81
C VAL A 424 17.85 1.43 -9.35
N SER A 425 18.75 1.29 -10.33
CA SER A 425 19.44 2.42 -10.96
C SER A 425 18.47 3.33 -11.71
N ASP A 426 17.52 2.77 -12.44
CA ASP A 426 16.47 3.50 -13.16
C ASP A 426 15.58 4.28 -12.18
N LEU A 427 15.20 3.66 -11.06
CA LEU A 427 14.43 4.35 -10.02
C LEU A 427 15.21 5.56 -9.46
N LYS A 428 16.50 5.39 -9.18
CA LYS A 428 17.35 6.47 -8.67
C LYS A 428 17.50 7.60 -9.70
N ALA A 429 17.75 7.26 -10.95
CA ALA A 429 17.86 8.24 -12.04
C ALA A 429 16.56 9.03 -12.20
N CYS A 430 15.42 8.33 -12.29
CA CYS A 430 14.10 8.95 -12.36
C CYS A 430 13.84 9.89 -11.17
N LEU A 431 14.18 9.48 -9.94
CA LEU A 431 13.99 10.29 -8.75
C LEU A 431 14.85 11.57 -8.75
N GLN A 432 16.10 11.49 -9.22
CA GLN A 432 16.98 12.64 -9.36
C GLN A 432 16.49 13.61 -10.44
N GLU A 433 16.10 13.10 -11.61
CA GLU A 433 15.51 13.91 -12.67
C GLU A 433 14.21 14.59 -12.20
N ARG A 434 13.40 13.83 -11.47
CA ARG A 434 12.13 14.32 -10.94
C ARG A 434 12.30 15.43 -9.93
N THR A 435 13.22 15.27 -8.98
CA THR A 435 13.53 16.32 -8.00
C THR A 435 14.14 17.55 -8.67
N ALA A 436 15.01 17.38 -9.66
CA ALA A 436 15.55 18.50 -10.45
C ALA A 436 14.47 19.27 -11.21
N PHE A 437 13.49 18.57 -11.80
CA PHE A 437 12.33 19.22 -12.42
C PHE A 437 11.54 20.03 -11.40
N LEU A 438 11.19 19.42 -10.27
CA LEU A 438 10.40 20.10 -9.23
C LEU A 438 11.14 21.31 -8.65
N ASP A 439 12.46 21.22 -8.42
CA ASP A 439 13.29 22.35 -7.98
C ASP A 439 13.23 23.53 -8.94
N ALA A 440 13.26 23.25 -10.25
CA ALA A 440 13.23 24.28 -11.28
C ALA A 440 11.82 24.85 -11.53
N ASN A 441 10.77 24.08 -11.27
CA ASN A 441 9.43 24.38 -11.76
C ASN A 441 8.36 24.53 -10.68
N ILE A 442 8.61 24.26 -9.39
CA ILE A 442 7.56 24.31 -8.35
C ILE A 442 6.79 25.65 -8.31
N ASP A 443 7.45 26.78 -8.60
CA ASP A 443 6.81 28.10 -8.67
C ASP A 443 5.84 28.24 -9.88
N GLN A 444 5.93 27.39 -10.90
CA GLN A 444 4.98 27.39 -12.01
C GLN A 444 3.56 27.05 -11.56
N LEU A 445 3.38 26.46 -10.38
CA LEU A 445 2.06 26.25 -9.78
C LEU A 445 1.27 27.56 -9.62
N TYR A 446 1.95 28.71 -9.48
CA TYR A 446 1.28 30.01 -9.42
C TYR A 446 0.56 30.38 -10.73
N THR A 447 0.87 29.74 -11.85
CA THR A 447 0.19 29.99 -13.13
C THR A 447 -1.24 29.42 -13.16
N TYR A 448 -1.57 28.49 -12.26
CA TYR A 448 -2.92 27.95 -12.09
C TYR A 448 -3.79 28.80 -11.16
N CYS A 449 -3.20 29.73 -10.40
CA CYS A 449 -3.94 30.62 -9.52
C CYS A 449 -4.85 31.55 -10.32
N VAL A 450 -6.10 31.70 -9.87
CA VAL A 450 -7.04 32.68 -10.45
C VAL A 450 -7.04 33.94 -9.60
N ASP A 451 -7.28 35.10 -10.20
CA ASP A 451 -7.48 36.35 -9.44
C ASP A 451 -8.82 36.32 -8.68
N GLU A 452 -9.08 37.37 -7.89
CA GLU A 452 -10.36 37.57 -7.19
C GLU A 452 -11.52 37.95 -8.11
#